data_AF-T1AYX9-F1
#
_entry.id   AF-T1AYX9-F1
#
_cell.length_a   1.000
_cell.length_b   1.000
_cell.length_c   1.000
_cell.angle_alpha   90.00
_cell.angle_beta   90.00
_cell.angle_gamma   90.00
#
_symmetry.space_group_name_H-M   'P 1'
#
loop_
_entity.id
_entity.type
_entity.pdbx_description
1 polymer ?
#
loop_
_entity_poly.entity_id
_entity_poly.type
_entity_poly.pdbx_seq_one_letter_code
_entity_poly.pdbx_strand_id
1 'polypeptide(L)'
;MGQPQVAYRETITRKVDEQYVHKKQTGGSGQFAEVWITFEPLERGKGFEFVDATSGGSVPREYVPSVEKGLKIQKEDGVLAHFPTVDFRATLTDGSYHDVDSNALTFEIAAKACFREAMRKASPILLEPVMKVETVTPGDYLGDVIGDLNRRRGMIQDQLERGANIAVVAIVPLSEMFGYIGSYAR
;
A
#
# COMPACT_ATOMS: atom_id res chain seq x y z
N MET A 1 27.49 -9.34 -5.39
CA MET A 1 26.63 -9.05 -4.22
C MET A 1 25.44 -8.24 -4.72
N GLY A 2 24.20 -8.69 -4.48
CA GLY A 2 22.98 -7.99 -4.92
C GLY A 2 22.72 -6.75 -4.05
N GLN A 3 22.21 -5.68 -4.66
CA GLN A 3 21.82 -4.49 -3.91
C GLN A 3 20.69 -4.83 -2.93
N PRO A 4 20.64 -4.21 -1.73
CA PRO A 4 19.54 -4.44 -0.80
C PRO A 4 18.23 -3.95 -1.44
N GLN A 5 17.16 -4.74 -1.31
CA GLN A 5 15.87 -4.37 -1.89
C GLN A 5 15.18 -3.33 -1.01
N VAL A 6 14.67 -2.27 -1.65
CA VAL A 6 13.84 -1.27 -1.00
C VAL A 6 12.41 -1.78 -0.94
N ALA A 7 11.81 -1.78 0.26
CA ALA A 7 10.42 -2.19 0.44
C ALA A 7 9.46 -1.06 0.04
N TYR A 8 9.25 -0.91 -1.27
CA TYR A 8 8.21 -0.01 -1.78
C TYR A 8 6.81 -0.50 -1.39
N ARG A 9 5.85 0.42 -1.39
CA ARG A 9 4.43 0.15 -1.21
C ARG A 9 3.63 0.83 -2.31
N GLU A 10 2.40 0.41 -2.49
CA GLU A 10 1.43 1.07 -3.36
C GLU A 10 0.33 1.72 -2.51
N THR A 11 -0.34 2.70 -3.08
CA THR A 11 -1.52 3.32 -2.46
C THR A 11 -2.35 3.99 -3.56
N ILE A 12 -3.56 4.41 -3.24
CA ILE A 12 -4.44 5.13 -4.15
C ILE A 12 -4.55 6.60 -3.76
N THR A 13 -4.99 7.43 -4.70
CA THR A 13 -5.14 8.88 -4.47
C THR A 13 -6.56 9.37 -4.70
N ARG A 14 -7.41 8.54 -5.31
CA ARG A 14 -8.79 8.88 -5.65
C ARG A 14 -9.75 7.83 -5.13
N LYS A 15 -10.92 8.29 -4.67
CA LYS A 15 -12.05 7.42 -4.36
C LYS A 15 -12.66 6.84 -5.65
N VAL A 16 -12.95 5.54 -5.66
CA VAL A 16 -13.56 4.84 -6.79
C VAL A 16 -14.61 3.86 -6.27
N ASP A 17 -15.77 3.88 -6.90
CA ASP A 17 -16.80 2.87 -6.73
C ASP A 17 -16.68 1.85 -7.86
N GLU A 18 -16.55 0.57 -7.52
CA GLU A 18 -16.39 -0.50 -8.51
C GLU A 18 -17.41 -1.61 -8.27
N GLN A 19 -18.09 -1.99 -9.34
CA GLN A 19 -18.98 -3.14 -9.41
C GLN A 19 -18.31 -4.24 -10.22
N TYR A 20 -18.27 -5.44 -9.64
CA TYR A 20 -17.72 -6.60 -10.33
C TYR A 20 -18.66 -7.79 -10.25
N VAL A 21 -18.92 -8.42 -11.40
CA VAL A 21 -19.72 -9.64 -11.52
C VAL A 21 -18.83 -10.78 -11.96
N HIS A 22 -18.64 -11.75 -11.08
CA HIS A 22 -18.02 -13.03 -11.40
C HIS A 22 -19.10 -14.02 -11.80
N LYS A 23 -19.16 -14.36 -13.09
CA LYS A 23 -20.04 -15.42 -13.61
C LYS A 23 -19.24 -16.39 -14.46
N LYS A 24 -19.15 -17.64 -14.02
CA LYS A 24 -18.47 -18.70 -14.78
C LYS A 24 -19.25 -19.99 -14.71
N GLN A 25 -19.43 -20.63 -15.87
CA GLN A 25 -19.98 -21.97 -15.96
C GLN A 25 -18.82 -22.93 -16.26
N THR A 26 -18.32 -23.59 -15.23
CA THR A 26 -17.50 -24.81 -15.40
C THR A 26 -18.46 -25.98 -15.63
N GLY A 27 -18.07 -27.03 -16.36
CA GLY A 27 -18.94 -28.18 -16.72
C GLY A 27 -19.52 -29.01 -15.56
N GLY A 28 -19.60 -28.45 -14.34
CA GLY A 28 -20.31 -28.90 -13.15
C GLY A 28 -21.15 -27.74 -12.57
N SER A 29 -21.03 -27.45 -11.26
CA SER A 29 -21.74 -26.32 -10.64
C SER A 29 -21.29 -24.96 -11.19
N GLY A 30 -22.24 -24.02 -11.29
CA GLY A 30 -21.94 -22.65 -11.69
C GLY A 30 -21.18 -21.90 -10.60
N GLN A 31 -20.58 -20.79 -11.00
CA GLN A 31 -20.01 -19.79 -10.11
C GLN A 31 -20.70 -18.47 -10.37
N PHE A 32 -21.29 -17.91 -9.32
CA PHE A 32 -21.85 -16.56 -9.34
C PHE A 32 -21.49 -15.80 -8.07
N ALA A 33 -20.98 -14.58 -8.22
CA ALA A 33 -20.87 -13.60 -7.15
C ALA A 33 -20.81 -12.20 -7.75
N GLU A 34 -21.51 -11.26 -7.13
CA GLU A 34 -21.42 -9.85 -7.48
C GLU A 34 -21.08 -9.05 -6.23
N VAL A 35 -20.13 -8.12 -6.36
CA VAL A 35 -19.67 -7.25 -5.27
C VAL A 35 -19.58 -5.81 -5.73
N TRP A 36 -20.10 -4.91 -4.91
CA TRP A 36 -20.04 -3.47 -5.12
C TRP A 36 -19.19 -2.91 -3.98
N ILE A 37 -18.01 -2.39 -4.32
CA ILE A 37 -17.02 -1.96 -3.33
C ILE A 37 -16.57 -0.54 -3.65
N THR A 38 -16.69 0.32 -2.65
CA THR A 38 -16.11 1.66 -2.66
C THR A 38 -14.72 1.61 -2.07
N PHE A 39 -13.72 2.01 -2.85
CA PHE A 39 -12.34 2.15 -2.42
C PHE A 39 -11.99 3.63 -2.24
N GLU A 40 -11.44 3.99 -1.09
CA GLU A 40 -11.02 5.37 -0.80
C GLU A 40 -9.65 5.43 -0.12
N PRO A 41 -8.83 6.46 -0.43
CA PRO A 41 -7.54 6.63 0.22
C PRO A 41 -7.73 6.99 1.71
N LEU A 42 -6.84 6.48 2.55
CA LEU A 42 -6.72 6.88 3.94
C LEU A 42 -5.47 7.73 4.16
N GLU A 43 -5.37 8.35 5.34
CA GLU A 43 -4.15 8.99 5.78
C GLU A 43 -2.98 8.00 5.81
N ARG A 44 -1.76 8.52 5.60
CA ARG A 44 -0.54 7.72 5.60
C ARG A 44 -0.35 6.99 6.93
N GLY A 45 -0.08 5.70 6.88
CA GLY A 45 0.12 4.85 8.06
C GLY A 45 -1.15 4.31 8.69
N LYS A 46 -2.34 4.58 8.12
CA LYS A 46 -3.61 3.96 8.57
C LYS A 46 -3.73 2.51 8.11
N GLY A 47 -2.98 2.10 7.09
CA GLY A 47 -2.98 0.71 6.61
C GLY A 47 -4.25 0.36 5.83
N PHE A 48 -4.81 -0.82 6.08
CA PHE A 48 -6.00 -1.32 5.38
C PHE A 48 -7.19 -1.40 6.32
N GLU A 49 -8.32 -0.84 5.90
CA GLU A 49 -9.59 -0.92 6.62
C GLU A 49 -10.66 -1.55 5.73
N PHE A 50 -11.41 -2.51 6.27
CA PHE A 50 -12.57 -3.10 5.61
C PHE A 50 -13.84 -2.71 6.37
N VAL A 51 -14.85 -2.22 5.65
CA VAL A 51 -16.15 -1.84 6.21
C VAL A 51 -17.24 -2.62 5.48
N ASP A 52 -18.08 -3.32 6.24
CA ASP A 52 -19.32 -3.91 5.74
C ASP A 52 -20.45 -2.89 5.91
N ALA A 53 -20.94 -2.35 4.80
CA ALA A 53 -22.09 -1.45 4.75
C ALA A 53 -23.29 -2.10 4.03
N THR A 54 -23.25 -3.42 3.82
CA THR A 54 -24.33 -4.14 3.15
C THR A 54 -25.61 -4.09 3.99
N SER A 55 -26.74 -3.89 3.32
CA SER A 55 -28.05 -3.85 3.95
C SER A 55 -29.02 -4.77 3.21
N GLY A 56 -29.99 -5.35 3.91
CA GLY A 56 -31.04 -6.17 3.27
C GLY A 56 -30.63 -7.57 2.79
N GLY A 57 -29.41 -8.03 3.08
CA GLY A 57 -28.98 -9.42 2.79
C GLY A 57 -28.61 -9.68 1.33
N SER A 58 -28.35 -8.63 0.54
CA SER A 58 -27.90 -8.72 -0.86
C SER A 58 -26.58 -9.48 -1.01
N VAL A 59 -25.70 -9.39 -0.01
CA VAL A 59 -24.60 -10.31 0.23
C VAL A 59 -24.88 -11.09 1.52
N PRO A 60 -24.97 -12.43 1.48
CA PRO A 60 -25.09 -13.25 2.68
C PRO A 60 -23.93 -13.00 3.65
N ARG A 61 -24.24 -12.83 4.94
CA ARG A 61 -23.26 -12.44 5.98
C ARG A 61 -22.12 -13.46 6.12
N GLU A 62 -22.37 -14.71 5.78
CA GLU A 62 -21.38 -15.78 5.73
C GLU A 62 -20.31 -15.58 4.65
N TYR A 63 -20.58 -14.81 3.60
CA TYR A 63 -19.65 -14.57 2.50
C TYR A 63 -18.85 -13.26 2.65
N VAL A 64 -19.30 -12.32 3.50
CA VAL A 64 -18.58 -11.08 3.80
C VAL A 64 -17.11 -11.32 4.22
N PRO A 65 -16.79 -12.29 5.12
CA PRO A 65 -15.39 -12.59 5.46
C PRO A 65 -14.56 -13.08 4.26
N SER A 66 -15.20 -13.69 3.27
CA SER A 66 -14.52 -14.18 2.06
C SER A 66 -14.19 -13.04 1.09
N VAL A 67 -15.05 -12.02 1.03
CA VAL A 67 -14.76 -10.75 0.33
C VAL A 67 -13.55 -10.06 0.97
N GLU A 68 -13.58 -9.87 2.30
CA GLU A 68 -12.47 -9.25 3.02
C GLU A 68 -11.16 -10.02 2.83
N LYS A 69 -11.21 -11.36 2.92
CA LYS A 69 -10.06 -12.22 2.67
C LYS A 69 -9.52 -12.06 1.26
N GLY A 70 -10.39 -11.98 0.25
CA GLY A 70 -9.99 -11.73 -1.14
C GLY A 70 -9.23 -10.42 -1.31
N LEU A 71 -9.73 -9.35 -0.69
CA LEU A 71 -9.07 -8.04 -0.65
C LEU A 71 -7.71 -8.09 0.08
N LYS A 72 -7.65 -8.74 1.25
CA LYS A 72 -6.41 -8.89 2.04
C LYS A 72 -5.33 -9.65 1.28
N ILE A 73 -5.70 -10.64 0.47
CA ILE A 73 -4.74 -11.37 -0.36
C ILE A 73 -4.30 -10.49 -1.54
N GLN A 74 -5.24 -9.88 -2.27
CA GLN A 74 -4.89 -9.12 -3.46
C GLN A 74 -4.08 -7.86 -3.15
N LYS A 75 -4.31 -7.21 -2.01
CA LYS A 75 -3.55 -6.03 -1.62
C LYS A 75 -2.06 -6.32 -1.42
N GLU A 76 -1.64 -7.56 -1.14
CA GLU A 76 -0.21 -7.89 -0.99
C GLU A 76 0.53 -7.89 -2.34
N ASP A 77 -0.17 -8.18 -3.43
CA ASP A 77 0.38 -8.27 -4.79
C ASP A 77 0.21 -6.98 -5.59
N GLY A 78 -0.43 -5.94 -5.03
CA GLY A 78 -0.59 -4.64 -5.70
C GLY A 78 -1.27 -4.69 -7.07
N VAL A 79 -1.19 -3.59 -7.81
CA VAL A 79 -1.60 -3.52 -9.23
C VAL A 79 -0.63 -2.77 -10.13
N LEU A 80 0.26 -1.94 -9.56
CA LEU A 80 1.13 -1.04 -10.32
C LEU A 80 2.50 -1.67 -10.59
N ALA A 81 3.20 -2.10 -9.54
CA ALA A 81 4.54 -2.68 -9.60
C ALA A 81 4.68 -3.96 -8.76
N HIS A 82 3.56 -4.54 -8.37
CA HIS A 82 3.47 -5.73 -7.52
C HIS A 82 4.01 -5.54 -6.10
N PHE A 83 3.82 -4.33 -5.55
CA PHE A 83 4.10 -4.06 -4.15
C PHE A 83 2.82 -4.00 -3.33
N PRO A 84 2.88 -4.31 -2.02
CA PRO A 84 1.69 -4.28 -1.20
C PRO A 84 1.03 -2.90 -1.18
N THR A 85 -0.27 -2.86 -1.47
CA THR A 85 -1.11 -1.68 -1.38
C THR A 85 -1.50 -1.40 0.07
N VAL A 86 -1.34 -0.15 0.50
CA VAL A 86 -1.59 0.34 1.86
C VAL A 86 -2.33 1.68 1.83
N ASP A 87 -2.79 2.10 3.01
CA ASP A 87 -3.48 3.38 3.26
C ASP A 87 -4.74 3.55 2.41
N PHE A 88 -5.63 2.57 2.49
CA PHE A 88 -6.94 2.62 1.83
C PHE A 88 -8.01 1.89 2.63
N ARG A 89 -9.25 2.33 2.44
CA ARG A 89 -10.45 1.66 2.95
C ARG A 89 -11.21 1.02 1.80
N ALA A 90 -11.71 -0.19 2.02
CA ALA A 90 -12.65 -0.86 1.14
C ALA A 90 -14.00 -1.02 1.87
N THR A 91 -15.05 -0.39 1.34
CA THR A 91 -16.41 -0.47 1.88
C THR A 91 -17.24 -1.34 0.95
N LEU A 92 -17.65 -2.52 1.42
CA LEU A 92 -18.62 -3.36 0.70
C LEU A 92 -20.00 -2.73 0.88
N THR A 93 -20.54 -2.15 -0.19
CA THR A 93 -21.79 -1.40 -0.16
C THR A 93 -22.98 -2.25 -0.56
N ASP A 94 -22.81 -3.13 -1.54
CA ASP A 94 -23.87 -3.99 -2.06
C ASP A 94 -23.28 -5.21 -2.79
N GLY A 95 -24.17 -6.06 -3.31
CA GLY A 95 -23.80 -7.19 -4.16
C GLY A 95 -25.00 -8.04 -4.52
N SER A 96 -24.75 -9.16 -5.19
CA SER A 96 -25.78 -10.15 -5.49
C SER A 96 -25.20 -11.55 -5.37
N TYR A 97 -26.08 -12.50 -5.05
CA TYR A 97 -25.75 -13.92 -4.99
C TYR A 97 -26.81 -14.76 -5.71
N HIS A 98 -26.49 -16.03 -5.92
CA HIS A 98 -27.37 -17.05 -6.49
C HIS A 98 -27.35 -18.27 -5.57
N ASP A 99 -28.51 -18.77 -5.17
CA ASP A 99 -28.65 -19.77 -4.10
C ASP A 99 -27.81 -21.05 -4.33
N VAL A 100 -27.63 -21.45 -5.60
CA VAL A 100 -26.94 -22.70 -5.96
C VAL A 100 -25.50 -22.46 -6.45
N ASP A 101 -25.24 -21.32 -7.07
CA ASP A 101 -23.98 -21.06 -7.78
C ASP A 101 -23.03 -20.16 -6.98
N SER A 102 -23.52 -19.54 -5.90
CA SER A 102 -22.69 -18.73 -5.00
C SER A 102 -22.09 -19.56 -3.89
N ASN A 103 -20.82 -19.29 -3.61
CA ASN A 103 -20.10 -19.85 -2.47
C ASN A 103 -18.97 -18.89 -2.05
N ALA A 104 -18.40 -19.16 -0.87
CA ALA A 104 -17.33 -18.37 -0.26
C ALA A 104 -16.14 -18.14 -1.22
N LEU A 105 -15.68 -19.20 -1.91
CA LEU A 105 -14.55 -19.10 -2.83
C LEU A 105 -14.87 -18.17 -4.02
N THR A 106 -16.11 -18.19 -4.50
CA THR A 106 -16.54 -17.37 -5.63
C THR A 106 -16.55 -15.89 -5.26
N PHE A 107 -17.01 -15.54 -4.06
CA PHE A 107 -16.91 -14.17 -3.52
C PHE A 107 -15.46 -13.73 -3.29
N GLU A 108 -14.58 -14.63 -2.84
CA GLU A 108 -13.15 -14.34 -2.72
C GLU A 108 -12.53 -13.97 -4.08
N ILE A 109 -12.86 -14.73 -5.13
CA ILE A 109 -12.38 -14.48 -6.50
C ILE A 109 -12.94 -13.17 -7.05
N ALA A 110 -14.23 -12.91 -6.86
CA ALA A 110 -14.90 -11.68 -7.27
C ALA A 110 -14.24 -10.45 -6.61
N ALA A 111 -13.96 -10.51 -5.31
CA ALA A 111 -13.30 -9.43 -4.58
C ALA A 111 -11.89 -9.14 -5.10
N LYS A 112 -11.10 -10.19 -5.39
CA LYS A 112 -9.74 -10.04 -5.98
C LYS A 112 -9.80 -9.35 -7.35
N ALA A 113 -10.77 -9.71 -8.17
CA ALA A 113 -10.94 -9.11 -9.49
C ALA A 113 -11.43 -7.66 -9.41
N CYS A 114 -12.44 -7.40 -8.57
CA CYS A 114 -12.93 -6.06 -8.26
C CYS A 114 -11.79 -5.13 -7.81
N PHE A 115 -10.94 -5.58 -6.88
CA PHE A 115 -9.78 -4.81 -6.43
C PHE A 115 -8.84 -4.45 -7.59
N ARG A 116 -8.51 -5.41 -8.47
CA ARG A 116 -7.59 -5.15 -9.59
C ARG A 116 -8.13 -4.12 -10.57
N GLU A 117 -9.44 -4.13 -10.82
CA GLU A 117 -10.10 -3.17 -11.70
C GLU A 117 -10.21 -1.78 -11.05
N ALA A 118 -10.64 -1.74 -9.78
CA ALA A 118 -10.80 -0.51 -9.02
C ALA A 118 -9.47 0.22 -8.81
N MET A 119 -8.42 -0.48 -8.38
CA MET A 119 -7.14 0.14 -8.03
C MET A 119 -6.45 0.78 -9.24
N ARG A 120 -6.61 0.21 -10.43
CA ARG A 120 -6.11 0.82 -11.68
C ARG A 120 -6.84 2.12 -12.01
N LYS A 121 -8.13 2.22 -11.66
CA LYS A 121 -8.93 3.44 -11.82
C LYS A 121 -8.71 4.44 -10.69
N ALA A 122 -8.15 4.04 -9.55
CA ALA A 122 -8.02 4.88 -8.35
C ALA A 122 -6.75 5.77 -8.32
N SER A 123 -6.11 5.96 -9.47
CA SER A 123 -4.86 6.71 -9.61
C SER A 123 -3.78 6.20 -8.64
N PRO A 124 -3.29 4.95 -8.84
CA PRO A 124 -2.35 4.33 -7.93
C PRO A 124 -0.98 5.00 -8.02
N ILE A 125 -0.30 5.13 -6.89
CA ILE A 125 1.06 5.69 -6.79
C ILE A 125 1.98 4.78 -5.97
N LEU A 126 3.27 4.90 -6.21
CA LEU A 126 4.30 4.23 -5.41
C LEU A 126 4.68 5.09 -4.20
N LEU A 127 4.84 4.42 -3.06
CA LEU A 127 5.40 4.98 -1.84
C LEU A 127 6.79 4.41 -1.63
N GLU A 128 7.74 5.31 -1.44
CA GLU A 128 9.10 4.96 -1.05
C GLU A 128 9.28 5.07 0.48
N PRO A 129 10.07 4.18 1.10
CA PRO A 129 10.40 4.29 2.51
C PRO A 129 11.40 5.45 2.72
N VAL A 130 11.06 6.33 3.65
CA VAL A 130 11.90 7.46 4.07
C VAL A 130 12.44 7.16 5.47
N MET A 131 13.75 7.28 5.65
CA MET A 131 14.45 7.00 6.90
C MET A 131 14.81 8.29 7.62
N LYS A 132 14.65 8.31 8.94
CA LYS A 132 15.27 9.32 9.80
C LYS A 132 16.74 8.96 10.00
N VAL A 133 17.64 9.86 9.61
CA VAL A 133 19.09 9.71 9.70
C VAL A 133 19.62 10.77 10.66
N GLU A 134 20.55 10.36 11.52
CA GLU A 134 21.34 11.27 12.36
C GLU A 134 22.81 11.09 11.98
N THR A 135 23.43 12.15 11.45
CA THR A 135 24.84 12.16 11.11
C THR A 135 25.59 13.08 12.04
N VAL A 136 26.62 12.56 12.72
CA VAL A 136 27.45 13.33 13.65
C VAL A 136 28.76 13.68 12.98
N THR A 137 29.10 14.97 12.96
CA THR A 137 30.30 15.47 12.29
C THR A 137 30.95 16.60 13.08
N PRO A 138 32.27 16.82 13.02
CA PRO A 138 32.89 18.05 13.49
C PRO A 138 32.32 19.26 12.75
N GLY A 139 32.30 20.44 13.40
CA GLY A 139 31.76 21.67 12.82
C GLY A 139 32.38 22.05 11.47
N ASP A 140 33.66 21.72 11.28
CA ASP A 140 34.42 22.03 10.06
C ASP A 140 33.86 21.34 8.80
N TYR A 141 33.16 20.20 8.95
CA TYR A 141 32.61 19.42 7.85
C TYR A 141 31.08 19.51 7.75
N LEU A 142 30.45 20.41 8.51
CA LEU A 142 29.00 20.56 8.54
C LEU A 142 28.42 20.85 7.15
N GLY A 143 29.06 21.77 6.42
CA GLY A 143 28.62 22.17 5.08
C GLY A 143 28.63 21.01 4.09
N ASP A 144 29.68 20.18 4.12
CA ASP A 144 29.81 19.01 3.25
C ASP A 144 28.75 17.95 3.57
N VAL A 145 28.47 17.72 4.86
CA VAL A 145 27.43 16.77 5.29
C VAL A 145 26.04 17.23 4.84
N ILE A 146 25.71 18.50 5.03
CA ILE A 146 24.42 19.06 4.57
C ILE A 146 24.33 18.99 3.04
N GLY A 147 25.42 19.31 2.33
CA GLY A 147 25.51 19.19 0.88
C GLY A 147 25.25 17.76 0.40
N ASP A 148 25.83 16.76 1.05
CA ASP A 148 25.61 15.35 0.69
C ASP A 148 24.17 14.90 0.94
N LEU A 149 23.60 15.24 2.09
CA LEU A 149 22.22 14.91 2.43
C LEU A 149 21.24 15.52 1.42
N ASN A 150 21.44 16.78 1.02
CA ASN A 150 20.60 17.43 0.00
C ASN A 150 20.71 16.74 -1.37
N ARG A 151 21.92 16.33 -1.80
CA ARG A 151 22.12 15.58 -3.06
C ARG A 151 21.36 14.24 -3.06
N ARG A 152 21.18 13.64 -1.89
CA ARG A 152 20.42 12.38 -1.69
C ARG A 152 18.92 12.59 -1.51
N ARG A 153 18.38 13.74 -1.94
CA ARG A 153 16.97 14.13 -1.71
C ARG A 153 16.59 14.15 -0.23
N GLY A 154 17.57 14.33 0.66
CA GLY A 154 17.37 14.44 2.08
C GLY A 154 16.80 15.81 2.45
N MET A 155 15.91 15.83 3.43
CA MET A 155 15.37 17.06 4.01
C MET A 155 15.86 17.18 5.44
N ILE A 156 16.68 18.19 5.70
CA ILE A 156 17.19 18.48 7.05
C ILE A 156 16.02 18.88 7.95
N GLN A 157 15.94 18.24 9.11
CA GLN A 157 14.94 18.50 10.14
C GLN A 157 15.52 19.35 11.27
N ASP A 158 16.74 19.03 11.71
CA ASP A 158 17.34 19.69 12.88
C ASP A 158 18.87 19.62 12.88
N GLN A 159 19.50 20.50 13.65
CA GLN A 159 20.94 20.53 13.92
C GLN A 159 21.17 20.67 15.42
N LEU A 160 21.75 19.64 16.03
CA LEU A 160 21.92 19.55 17.48
C LEU A 160 23.41 19.60 17.83
N GLU A 161 23.80 20.55 18.69
CA GLU A 161 25.16 20.60 19.22
C GLU A 161 25.43 19.43 20.16
N ARG A 162 26.56 18.75 19.97
CA ARG A 162 27.04 17.63 20.80
C ARG A 162 28.51 17.84 21.15
N GLY A 163 28.75 18.72 22.12
CA GLY A 163 30.10 19.07 22.57
C GLY A 163 30.89 19.72 21.43
N ALA A 164 31.97 19.08 20.97
CA ALA A 164 32.78 19.56 19.85
C ALA A 164 32.20 19.20 18.46
N ASN A 165 31.13 18.38 18.42
CA ASN A 165 30.51 17.91 17.18
C ASN A 165 29.11 18.47 17.02
N ILE A 166 28.58 18.36 15.80
CA ILE A 166 27.21 18.72 15.44
C ILE A 166 26.53 17.47 14.88
N ALA A 167 25.33 17.18 15.38
CA ALA A 167 24.47 16.12 14.88
C ALA A 167 23.40 16.71 13.95
N VAL A 168 23.39 16.31 12.69
CA VAL A 168 22.40 16.71 11.70
C VAL A 168 21.34 15.63 11.59
N VAL A 169 20.09 15.98 11.86
CA VAL A 169 18.93 15.09 11.74
C VAL A 169 18.24 15.39 10.43
N ALA A 170 18.04 14.38 9.58
CA ALA A 170 17.38 14.51 8.29
C ALA A 170 16.44 13.34 8.02
N ILE A 171 15.47 13.55 7.13
CA ILE A 171 14.70 12.47 6.51
C ILE A 171 15.22 12.24 5.10
N VAL A 172 15.58 11.01 4.75
CA VAL A 172 16.21 10.67 3.46
C VAL A 172 15.56 9.40 2.90
N PRO A 173 15.20 9.37 1.60
CA PRO A 173 14.74 8.15 0.95
C PRO A 173 15.75 7.02 1.10
N LEU A 174 15.31 5.82 1.51
CA LEU A 174 16.21 4.69 1.75
C LEU A 174 16.98 4.27 0.49
N SER A 175 16.38 4.45 -0.69
CA SER A 175 16.99 4.19 -1.99
C SER A 175 18.28 4.99 -2.21
N GLU A 176 18.36 6.20 -1.65
CA GLU A 176 19.50 7.11 -1.78
C GLU A 176 20.56 6.89 -0.69
N MET A 177 20.28 6.05 0.31
CA MET A 177 21.19 5.77 1.44
C MET A 177 22.13 4.59 1.19
N PHE A 178 21.95 3.84 0.09
CA PHE A 178 22.89 2.77 -0.24
C PHE A 178 24.29 3.33 -0.52
N GLY A 179 25.30 2.68 0.08
CA GLY A 179 26.69 3.12 -0.03
C GLY A 179 27.07 4.33 0.84
N TYR A 180 26.17 4.86 1.67
CA TYR A 180 26.44 6.02 2.55
C TYR A 180 27.66 5.79 3.47
N ILE A 181 27.88 4.56 3.96
CA ILE A 181 29.01 4.22 4.84
C ILE A 181 30.37 4.29 4.08
N GLY A 182 30.36 4.04 2.76
CA GLY A 182 31.59 3.99 1.96
C GLY A 182 32.19 5.37 1.66
N SER A 183 31.39 6.44 1.74
CA SER A 183 31.84 7.81 1.42
C SER A 183 32.46 8.56 2.62
N TYR A 184 32.21 8.12 3.85
CA TYR A 184 32.77 8.75 5.08
C TYR A 184 33.88 7.92 5.75
N ALA A 185 34.17 6.72 5.26
CA ALA A 185 35.22 5.83 5.79
C ALA A 185 36.57 5.99 5.06
N ARG A 186 36.82 7.14 4.41
CA ARG A 186 38.10 7.50 3.82
C ARG A 186 38.57 8.85 4.34
#